data_AF-A4T1E8-F1
#
_entry.id   AF-A4T1E8-F1
#
_cell.length_a   1.000
_cell.length_b   1.000
_cell.length_c   1.000
_cell.angle_alpha   90.00
_cell.angle_beta   90.00
_cell.angle_gamma   90.00
#
_symmetry.space_group_name_H-M   'P 1'
#
loop_
_entity.id
_entity.type
_entity.pdbx_description
1 polymer ?
#
loop_
_entity_poly.entity_id
_entity_poly.type
_entity_poly.pdbx_seq_one_letter_code
_entity_poly.pdbx_strand_id
1 'polypeptide(L)'
;MSEQPITELSVHIPCGGLRGPVQLRGRRYAPGEVRWQSCSDEVRPVRWADSDVSRECDLCVICLRATAGGRSRWSWLACENCRAVNSAVETGWGIRPFALGRHSVMNGITVRCGAPRHIRQQQIERVAWFADGFGRLREWRNDEFARLARRFDPEADVPLRLWQQEWPPGPRASRDAFARVIGPEFVPPPL
;
A
#
# COMPACT_ATOMS: atom_id res chain seq x y z
N MET A 1 5.10 14.05 29.10
CA MET A 1 3.97 13.31 28.53
C MET A 1 4.37 11.86 28.46
N SER A 2 3.65 10.99 29.15
CA SER A 2 3.97 9.57 29.25
C SER A 2 3.62 8.91 27.91
N GLU A 3 4.59 8.79 27.00
CA GLU A 3 4.43 7.95 25.81
C GLU A 3 4.19 6.52 26.29
N GLN A 4 2.99 6.01 26.07
CA GLN A 4 2.73 4.60 26.33
C GLN A 4 3.60 3.77 25.39
N PRO A 5 4.30 2.74 25.89
CA PRO A 5 5.14 1.91 25.04
C PRO A 5 4.25 1.16 24.04
N ILE A 6 4.61 1.21 22.76
CA ILE A 6 3.92 0.48 21.70
C ILE A 6 4.22 -1.02 21.85
N THR A 7 3.21 -1.80 22.22
CA THR A 7 3.32 -3.24 22.48
C THR A 7 2.86 -4.12 21.31
N GLU A 8 2.15 -3.53 20.34
CA GLU A 8 1.68 -4.21 19.14
C GLU A 8 1.79 -3.30 17.90
N LEU A 9 1.74 -3.89 16.70
CA LEU A 9 1.82 -3.13 15.46
C LEU A 9 0.69 -2.09 15.39
N SER A 10 1.07 -0.83 15.24
CA SER A 10 0.18 0.32 15.34
C SER A 10 0.32 1.24 14.13
N VAL A 11 -0.77 1.91 13.77
CA VAL A 11 -0.81 3.01 12.81
C VAL A 11 -0.31 4.26 13.52
N HIS A 12 0.81 4.80 13.04
CA HIS A 12 1.30 6.09 13.48
C HIS A 12 0.48 7.18 12.79
N ILE A 13 -0.40 7.85 13.54
CA ILE A 13 -1.36 8.80 12.98
C ILE A 13 -0.71 9.98 12.25
N PRO A 14 0.43 10.55 12.70
CA PRO A 14 1.09 11.64 11.97
C PRO A 14 1.48 11.34 10.51
N CYS A 15 1.98 10.13 10.19
CA CYS A 15 2.44 9.81 8.82
C CYS A 15 1.66 8.69 8.10
N GLY A 16 0.78 7.99 8.81
CA GLY A 16 0.06 6.83 8.30
C GLY A 16 0.95 5.63 7.97
N GLY A 17 2.15 5.59 8.57
CA GLY A 17 3.02 4.41 8.58
C GLY A 17 2.59 3.43 9.66
N LEU A 18 3.00 2.17 9.52
CA LEU A 18 2.86 1.18 10.58
C LEU A 18 4.18 1.07 11.34
N ARG A 19 4.14 1.23 12.67
CA ARG A 19 5.29 1.03 13.56
C ARG A 19 4.97 0.12 14.73
N GLY A 20 5.97 -0.57 15.25
CA GLY A 20 5.83 -1.49 16.37
C GLY A 20 6.35 -2.90 16.09
N PRO A 21 6.16 -3.83 17.05
CA PRO A 21 6.63 -5.21 16.90
C PRO A 21 5.78 -5.97 15.87
N VAL A 22 6.46 -6.73 15.00
CA VAL A 22 5.84 -7.64 14.04
C VAL A 22 6.43 -9.04 14.15
N GLN A 23 5.57 -10.04 14.10
CA GLN A 23 5.99 -11.44 14.01
C GLN A 23 6.31 -11.77 12.56
N LEU A 24 7.53 -12.24 12.30
CA LEU A 24 7.93 -12.63 10.96
C LEU A 24 7.27 -13.95 10.55
N ARG A 25 6.71 -13.98 9.34
CA ARG A 25 6.14 -15.20 8.74
C ARG A 25 7.09 -15.77 7.70
N GLY A 26 7.20 -17.10 7.64
CA GLY A 26 7.90 -17.83 6.57
C GLY A 26 8.87 -18.91 7.05
N ARG A 27 9.25 -19.83 6.15
CA ARG A 27 10.08 -21.02 6.47
C ARG A 27 11.51 -20.71 6.94
N ARG A 28 12.00 -19.49 6.73
CA ARG A 28 13.38 -19.09 7.05
C ARG A 28 13.57 -18.57 8.49
N TYR A 29 12.49 -18.37 9.24
CA TYR A 29 12.53 -17.69 10.53
C TYR A 29 12.13 -18.64 11.64
N ALA A 30 12.74 -18.46 12.82
CA ALA A 30 12.33 -19.20 14.00
C ALA A 30 10.86 -18.85 14.32
N PRO A 31 10.03 -19.85 14.70
CA PRO A 31 8.68 -19.56 15.16
C PRO A 31 8.70 -18.52 16.27
N GLY A 32 7.99 -17.41 16.08
CA GLY A 32 7.91 -16.32 17.06
C GLY A 32 9.04 -15.29 17.01
N GLU A 33 9.89 -15.27 15.97
CA GLU A 33 10.83 -14.16 15.78
C GLU A 33 10.06 -12.84 15.60
N VAL A 34 10.23 -11.92 16.55
CA VAL A 34 9.66 -10.58 16.54
C VAL A 34 10.72 -9.58 16.11
N ARG A 35 10.37 -8.71 15.17
CA ARG A 35 11.21 -7.56 14.80
C ARG A 35 10.43 -6.27 14.95
N TRP A 36 11.14 -5.18 15.21
CA TRP A 36 10.56 -3.86 15.17
C TRP A 36 10.45 -3.38 13.73
N GLN A 37 9.26 -2.95 13.34
CA GLN A 37 9.01 -2.23 12.10
C GLN A 37 8.95 -0.73 12.41
N SER A 38 9.69 0.07 11.65
CA SER A 38 9.73 1.53 11.81
C SER A 38 8.88 2.27 10.78
N CYS A 39 8.32 3.41 11.18
CA CYS A 39 7.74 4.40 10.28
C CYS A 39 8.76 5.46 9.82
N SER A 40 8.34 6.41 8.97
CA SER A 40 9.19 7.49 8.46
C SER A 40 9.61 8.52 9.49
N ASP A 41 8.86 8.64 10.58
CA ASP A 41 9.02 9.72 11.56
C ASP A 41 9.97 9.32 12.70
N GLU A 42 10.40 8.06 12.73
CA GLU A 42 11.40 7.59 13.68
C GLU A 42 12.79 8.13 13.32
N VAL A 43 13.45 8.75 14.30
CA VAL A 43 14.80 9.34 14.15
C VAL A 43 15.84 8.28 13.75
N ARG A 44 15.67 7.04 14.24
CA ARG A 44 16.57 5.91 13.97
C ARG A 44 15.76 4.69 13.55
N PRO A 45 15.31 4.63 12.28
CA PRO A 45 14.48 3.54 11.82
C PRO A 45 15.27 2.23 11.76
N VAL A 46 14.66 1.16 12.24
CA VAL A 46 15.25 -0.19 12.22
C VAL A 46 15.35 -0.70 10.79
N ARG A 47 16.51 -1.24 10.44
CA ARG A 47 16.78 -1.84 9.12
C ARG A 47 16.96 -3.35 9.24
N TRP A 48 16.35 -4.09 8.33
CA TRP A 48 16.43 -5.55 8.26
C TRP A 48 17.38 -5.93 7.13
N ALA A 49 18.59 -6.36 7.47
CA ALA A 49 19.66 -6.63 6.51
C ALA A 49 19.34 -7.77 5.53
N ASP A 50 18.42 -8.66 5.89
CA ASP A 50 17.98 -9.82 5.11
C ASP A 50 16.77 -9.54 4.21
N SER A 51 16.35 -8.29 4.09
CA SER A 51 15.10 -7.90 3.42
C SER A 51 15.32 -6.77 2.41
N ASP A 52 14.67 -6.82 1.25
CA ASP A 52 14.66 -5.70 0.29
C ASP A 52 14.03 -4.45 0.92
N VAL A 53 13.06 -4.67 1.82
CA VAL A 53 12.33 -3.64 2.54
C VAL A 53 12.17 -4.03 4.00
N SER A 54 12.55 -3.14 4.93
CA SER A 54 12.51 -3.39 6.39
C SER A 54 11.11 -3.19 6.99
N ARG A 55 10.11 -3.87 6.40
CA ARG A 55 8.70 -3.82 6.81
C ARG A 55 7.99 -5.07 6.34
N GLU A 56 7.21 -5.66 7.23
CA GLU A 56 6.42 -6.87 6.98
C GLU A 56 5.10 -6.50 6.30
N CYS A 57 4.51 -5.37 6.69
CA CYS A 57 3.31 -4.85 6.02
C CYS A 57 3.19 -3.33 6.13
N ASP A 58 2.43 -2.75 5.21
CA ASP A 58 1.97 -1.36 5.23
C ASP A 58 0.44 -1.36 5.16
N LEU A 59 -0.19 -0.22 5.44
CA LEU A 59 -1.60 -0.03 5.07
C LEU A 59 -1.75 -0.08 3.54
N CYS A 60 -2.85 -0.66 3.07
CA CYS A 60 -3.20 -0.70 1.65
C CYS A 60 -3.23 0.72 1.07
N VAL A 61 -2.49 0.97 -0.02
CA VAL A 61 -2.39 2.31 -0.63
C VAL A 61 -3.73 2.86 -1.14
N ILE A 62 -4.71 1.99 -1.43
CA ILE A 62 -6.02 2.41 -1.93
C ILE A 62 -7.01 2.63 -0.79
N CYS A 63 -7.28 1.61 0.03
CA CYS A 63 -8.35 1.69 1.02
C CYS A 63 -7.85 2.14 2.39
N LEU A 64 -6.57 1.97 2.70
CA LEU A 64 -5.95 2.25 4.00
C LEU A 64 -6.57 1.49 5.19
N ARG A 65 -7.41 0.49 4.94
CA ARG A 65 -8.08 -0.32 5.97
C ARG A 65 -7.39 -1.66 6.19
N ALA A 66 -7.15 -2.38 5.11
CA ALA A 66 -6.42 -3.64 5.13
C ALA A 66 -4.91 -3.39 5.08
N THR A 67 -4.13 -4.42 5.39
CA THR A 67 -2.68 -4.42 5.16
C THR A 67 -2.34 -4.94 3.76
N ALA A 68 -1.18 -4.52 3.29
CA ALA A 68 -0.52 -4.96 2.08
C ALA A 68 1.00 -4.98 2.32
N GLY A 69 1.79 -5.28 1.31
CA GLY A 69 3.24 -5.22 1.40
C GLY A 69 3.87 -6.57 1.65
N GLY A 70 4.99 -6.52 2.37
CA GLY A 70 5.94 -7.60 2.50
C GLY A 70 7.36 -7.09 2.35
N ARG A 71 8.29 -7.94 2.74
CA ARG A 71 9.73 -7.64 2.83
C ARG A 71 10.46 -7.63 1.50
N SER A 72 9.80 -8.00 0.41
CA SER A 72 10.41 -8.07 -0.90
C SER A 72 10.02 -6.88 -1.78
N ARG A 73 10.91 -6.50 -2.70
CA ARG A 73 10.58 -5.62 -3.82
C ARG A 73 9.47 -6.18 -4.72
N TRP A 74 9.18 -7.48 -4.61
CA TRP A 74 8.10 -8.17 -5.33
C TRP A 74 6.75 -8.20 -4.59
N SER A 75 6.59 -7.35 -3.57
CA SER A 75 5.36 -7.25 -2.80
C SER A 75 4.36 -6.23 -3.38
N TRP A 76 3.08 -6.47 -3.15
CA TRP A 76 1.99 -5.56 -3.56
C TRP A 76 1.82 -4.40 -2.58
N LEU A 77 1.42 -3.23 -3.08
CA LEU A 77 1.09 -2.02 -2.31
C LEU A 77 -0.38 -1.99 -1.88
N ALA A 78 -1.22 -2.84 -2.45
CA ALA A 78 -2.65 -2.93 -2.16
C ALA A 78 -3.03 -4.30 -1.59
N CYS A 79 -4.05 -4.31 -0.74
CA CYS A 79 -4.60 -5.54 -0.20
C CYS A 79 -5.29 -6.37 -1.29
N GLU A 80 -5.55 -7.64 -0.98
CA GLU A 80 -6.17 -8.58 -1.91
C GLU A 80 -7.49 -8.07 -2.51
N ASN A 81 -8.40 -7.54 -1.69
CA ASN A 81 -9.66 -6.99 -2.18
C ASN A 81 -9.46 -5.82 -3.15
N CYS A 82 -8.55 -4.89 -2.84
CA CYS A 82 -8.25 -3.78 -3.75
C CYS A 82 -7.57 -4.25 -5.03
N ARG A 83 -6.74 -5.30 -4.98
CA ARG A 83 -6.17 -5.92 -6.19
C ARG A 83 -7.26 -6.57 -7.05
N ALA A 84 -8.20 -7.28 -6.43
CA ALA A 84 -9.32 -7.89 -7.15
C ALA A 84 -10.18 -6.84 -7.86
N VAL A 85 -10.50 -5.72 -7.19
CA VAL A 85 -11.18 -4.60 -7.83
C VAL A 85 -10.34 -4.02 -8.98
N ASN A 86 -9.05 -3.75 -8.77
CA ASN A 86 -8.15 -3.24 -9.81
C ASN A 86 -8.15 -4.11 -11.07
N SER A 87 -8.10 -5.43 -10.89
CA SER A 87 -8.16 -6.41 -11.98
C SER A 87 -9.53 -6.43 -12.67
N ALA A 88 -10.63 -6.35 -11.92
CA ALA A 88 -11.96 -6.30 -12.52
C ALA A 88 -12.17 -5.02 -13.37
N VAL A 89 -11.62 -3.88 -12.92
CA VAL A 89 -11.64 -2.64 -13.71
C VAL A 89 -10.78 -2.76 -14.96
N GLU A 90 -9.60 -3.36 -14.86
CA GLU A 90 -8.75 -3.66 -16.04
C GLU A 90 -9.48 -4.52 -17.06
N THR A 91 -10.22 -5.54 -16.62
CA THR A 91 -11.04 -6.39 -17.51
C THR A 91 -12.19 -5.60 -18.15
N GLY A 92 -12.87 -4.75 -17.39
CA GLY A 92 -14.01 -3.98 -17.90
C GLY A 92 -13.63 -2.84 -18.84
N TRP A 93 -12.52 -2.15 -18.59
CA TRP A 93 -12.10 -0.95 -19.33
C TRP A 93 -10.99 -1.22 -20.35
N GLY A 94 -10.38 -2.40 -20.32
CA GLY A 94 -9.21 -2.74 -21.13
C GLY A 94 -7.92 -2.00 -20.73
N ILE A 95 -7.97 -1.19 -19.67
CA ILE A 95 -6.84 -0.41 -19.17
C ILE A 95 -6.75 -0.61 -17.65
N ARG A 96 -5.55 -0.99 -17.17
CA ARG A 96 -5.26 -1.07 -15.74
C ARG A 96 -5.30 0.33 -15.12
N PRO A 97 -6.12 0.58 -14.08
CA PRO A 97 -6.24 1.93 -13.54
C PRO A 97 -5.04 2.30 -12.65
N PHE A 98 -4.53 1.35 -11.86
CA PHE A 98 -3.45 1.61 -10.91
C PHE A 98 -2.33 0.58 -10.97
N ALA A 99 -1.11 1.07 -10.81
CA ALA A 99 0.10 0.28 -10.68
C ALA A 99 0.34 -0.11 -9.20
N LEU A 100 -0.22 -1.24 -8.78
CA LEU A 100 -0.24 -1.66 -7.37
C LEU A 100 0.97 -2.51 -6.94
N GLY A 101 1.89 -2.86 -7.85
CA GLY A 101 3.12 -3.56 -7.51
C GLY A 101 4.27 -2.61 -7.16
N ARG A 102 5.15 -2.99 -6.23
CA ARG A 102 6.37 -2.21 -5.92
C ARG A 102 7.37 -2.15 -7.07
N HIS A 103 7.33 -3.11 -7.97
CA HIS A 103 8.24 -3.21 -9.11
C HIS A 103 7.50 -3.02 -10.43
N SER A 104 8.12 -2.32 -11.40
CA SER A 104 7.54 -2.04 -12.73
C SER A 104 7.05 -3.30 -13.46
N VAL A 105 7.83 -4.38 -13.41
CA VAL A 105 7.47 -5.70 -13.94
C VAL A 105 6.15 -6.24 -13.38
N MET A 106 5.87 -6.06 -12.08
CA MET A 106 4.58 -6.47 -11.48
C MET A 106 3.39 -5.70 -12.05
N ASN A 107 3.68 -4.53 -12.62
CA ASN A 107 2.71 -3.67 -13.26
C ASN A 107 2.72 -3.82 -14.79
N GLY A 108 3.39 -4.85 -15.32
CA GLY A 108 3.49 -5.13 -16.75
C GLY A 108 4.41 -4.19 -17.53
N ILE A 109 5.18 -3.35 -16.83
CA ILE A 109 6.06 -2.35 -17.44
C ILE A 109 7.47 -2.93 -17.49
N THR A 110 7.86 -3.35 -18.68
CA THR A 110 9.21 -3.84 -18.98
C THR A 110 9.76 -3.04 -20.16
N VAL A 111 10.90 -2.39 -19.95
CA VAL A 111 11.64 -1.70 -21.02
C VAL A 111 12.66 -2.67 -21.60
N ARG A 112 12.61 -2.92 -22.91
CA ARG A 112 13.62 -3.74 -23.59
C ARG A 112 14.73 -2.82 -24.12
N CYS A 113 15.90 -2.87 -23.49
CA CYS A 113 17.10 -2.21 -23.99
C CYS A 113 17.46 -2.78 -25.37
N GLY A 114 17.52 -1.93 -26.41
CA GLY A 114 17.79 -2.34 -27.79
C GLY A 114 16.58 -2.36 -28.73
N ALA A 115 15.39 -2.00 -28.27
CA ALA A 115 14.21 -1.93 -29.15
C ALA A 115 14.31 -0.79 -30.19
N PRO A 116 13.68 -0.95 -31.38
CA PRO A 116 13.55 0.10 -32.39
C PRO A 116 12.95 1.38 -31.80
N ARG A 117 13.28 2.56 -32.37
CA ARG A 117 12.88 3.87 -31.83
C ARG A 117 11.38 4.00 -31.52
N HIS A 118 10.50 3.47 -32.37
CA HIS A 118 9.06 3.53 -32.16
C HIS A 118 8.59 2.68 -30.95
N ILE A 119 9.19 1.51 -30.72
CA ILE A 119 8.92 0.68 -29.54
C ILE A 119 9.50 1.34 -28.28
N ARG A 120 10.65 2.02 -28.40
CA ARG A 120 11.25 2.75 -27.28
C ARG A 120 10.39 3.94 -26.86
N GLN A 121 9.80 4.66 -27.81
CA GLN A 121 8.88 5.77 -27.54
C GLN A 121 7.62 5.29 -26.78
N GLN A 122 6.99 4.19 -27.25
CA GLN A 122 5.88 3.57 -26.53
C GLN A 122 6.26 3.08 -25.12
N GLN A 123 7.50 2.58 -24.94
CA GLN A 123 8.00 2.18 -23.62
C GLN A 123 8.19 3.38 -22.69
N ILE A 124 8.68 4.52 -23.20
CA ILE A 124 8.84 5.77 -22.44
C ILE A 124 7.47 6.29 -21.99
N GLU A 125 6.47 6.29 -22.88
CA GLU A 125 5.09 6.70 -22.55
C GLU A 125 4.50 5.84 -21.44
N ARG A 126 4.73 4.52 -21.46
CA ARG A 126 4.28 3.61 -20.40
C ARG A 126 4.96 3.86 -19.05
N VAL A 127 6.23 4.25 -19.07
CA VAL A 127 6.95 4.64 -17.84
C VAL A 127 6.46 5.99 -17.32
N ALA A 128 6.19 6.96 -18.19
CA ALA A 128 5.62 8.25 -17.82
C ALA A 128 4.21 8.09 -17.21
N TRP A 129 3.35 7.29 -17.84
CA TRP A 129 2.02 6.95 -17.33
C TRP A 129 2.09 6.27 -15.95
N PHE A 130 3.06 5.37 -15.77
CA PHE A 130 3.31 4.75 -14.48
C PHE A 130 3.72 5.77 -13.41
N ALA A 131 4.65 6.67 -13.73
CA ALA A 131 5.10 7.70 -12.81
C ALA A 131 3.96 8.65 -12.41
N ASP A 132 3.14 9.07 -13.38
CA ASP A 132 1.96 9.90 -13.16
C ASP A 132 0.91 9.20 -12.27
N GLY A 133 0.60 7.93 -12.58
CA GLY A 133 -0.28 7.11 -11.77
C GLY A 133 0.21 6.92 -10.33
N PHE A 134 1.54 6.85 -10.13
CA PHE A 134 2.14 6.82 -8.80
C PHE A 134 1.99 8.14 -8.04
N GLY A 135 2.11 9.28 -8.72
CA GLY A 135 1.86 10.61 -8.15
C GLY A 135 0.42 10.73 -7.65
N ARG A 136 -0.56 10.42 -8.51
CA ARG A 136 -1.99 10.43 -8.17
C ARG A 136 -2.33 9.49 -7.00
N LEU A 137 -1.76 8.30 -6.97
CA LEU A 137 -1.95 7.36 -5.86
C LEU A 137 -1.38 7.89 -4.55
N ARG A 138 -0.27 8.62 -4.59
CA ARG A 138 0.34 9.22 -3.40
C ARG A 138 -0.53 10.34 -2.83
N GLU A 139 -1.04 11.21 -3.70
CA GLU A 139 -1.98 12.28 -3.31
C GLU A 139 -3.25 11.68 -2.72
N TRP A 140 -3.89 10.74 -3.43
CA TRP A 140 -5.04 10.00 -2.93
C TRP A 140 -4.80 9.38 -1.56
N ARG A 141 -3.66 8.69 -1.39
CA ARG A 141 -3.30 8.06 -0.12
C ARG A 141 -3.27 9.10 0.99
N ASN A 142 -2.67 10.27 0.77
CA ASN A 142 -2.56 11.30 1.78
C ASN A 142 -3.94 11.85 2.17
N ASP A 143 -4.80 12.13 1.19
CA ASP A 143 -6.14 12.67 1.44
C ASP A 143 -7.05 11.67 2.14
N GLU A 144 -7.09 10.42 1.64
CA GLU A 144 -7.90 9.36 2.23
C GLU A 144 -7.39 8.99 3.63
N PHE A 145 -6.07 8.99 3.83
CA PHE A 145 -5.51 8.77 5.16
C PHE A 145 -5.92 9.87 6.13
N ALA A 146 -5.74 11.14 5.76
CA ALA A 146 -6.16 12.27 6.57
C ALA A 146 -7.66 12.20 6.91
N ARG A 147 -8.51 11.78 5.95
CA ARG A 147 -9.94 11.59 6.18
C ARG A 147 -10.24 10.53 7.24
N LEU A 148 -9.59 9.36 7.16
CA LEU A 148 -9.78 8.27 8.11
C LEU A 148 -9.17 8.58 9.49
N ALA A 149 -8.03 9.28 9.50
CA ALA A 149 -7.27 9.64 10.70
C ALA A 149 -7.99 10.66 11.60
N ARG A 150 -8.90 11.49 11.06
CA ARG A 150 -9.70 12.47 11.83
C ARG A 150 -10.48 11.90 13.01
N ARG A 151 -10.66 10.57 13.06
CA ARG A 151 -11.34 9.87 14.16
C ARG A 151 -10.47 9.67 15.40
N PHE A 152 -9.17 9.86 15.26
CA PHE A 152 -8.17 9.55 16.28
C PHE A 152 -7.43 10.83 16.69
N ASP A 153 -6.72 10.73 17.80
CA ASP A 153 -5.79 11.78 18.24
C ASP A 153 -4.67 11.93 17.18
N PRO A 154 -4.37 13.15 16.71
CA PRO A 154 -3.36 13.40 15.68
C PRO A 154 -1.94 12.91 16.03
N GLU A 155 -1.61 12.78 17.31
CA GLU A 155 -0.28 12.35 17.79
C GLU A 155 -0.26 10.88 18.23
N ALA A 156 -1.38 10.16 18.12
CA ALA A 156 -1.46 8.80 18.64
C ALA A 156 -0.81 7.74 17.76
N ASP A 157 -0.43 6.65 18.42
CA ASP A 157 -0.33 5.32 17.83
C ASP A 157 -1.61 4.55 18.07
N VAL A 158 -2.27 4.14 16.99
CA VAL A 158 -3.50 3.37 17.07
C VAL A 158 -3.19 1.92 16.73
N PRO A 159 -3.36 0.95 17.64
CA PRO A 159 -3.22 -0.47 17.33
C PRO A 159 -3.93 -0.83 16.04
N LEU A 160 -3.25 -1.56 15.15
CA LEU A 160 -3.79 -1.89 13.82
C LEU A 160 -5.15 -2.59 13.92
N ARG A 161 -5.36 -3.41 14.96
CA ARG A 161 -6.64 -4.06 15.25
C ARG A 161 -7.75 -3.04 15.51
N LEU A 162 -7.49 -1.99 16.29
CA LEU A 162 -8.47 -0.93 16.58
C LEU A 162 -8.73 -0.07 15.35
N TRP A 163 -7.68 0.27 14.58
CA TRP A 163 -7.84 0.94 13.29
C TRP A 163 -8.76 0.15 12.35
N GLN A 164 -8.58 -1.17 12.26
CA GLN A 164 -9.40 -2.07 11.43
C GLN A 164 -10.80 -2.30 11.99
N GLN A 165 -10.99 -2.14 13.30
CA GLN A 165 -12.31 -2.20 13.91
C GLN A 165 -13.14 -0.95 13.56
N GLU A 166 -12.54 0.24 13.65
CA GLU A 166 -13.18 1.49 13.23
C GLU A 166 -13.40 1.53 11.72
N TRP A 167 -12.41 1.04 10.95
CA TRP A 167 -12.44 1.01 9.50
C TRP A 167 -12.31 -0.42 8.96
N PRO A 168 -13.39 -1.22 8.97
CA PRO A 168 -13.35 -2.60 8.51
C PRO A 168 -12.88 -2.75 7.06
N PRO A 169 -11.86 -3.58 6.79
CA PRO A 169 -11.50 -3.94 5.43
C PRO A 169 -12.51 -4.92 4.83
N GLY A 170 -12.66 -4.89 3.51
CA GLY A 170 -13.51 -5.86 2.80
C GLY A 170 -13.82 -5.42 1.38
N PRO A 171 -14.46 -6.29 0.57
CA PRO A 171 -14.80 -5.98 -0.82
C PRO A 171 -15.60 -4.69 -0.99
N ARG A 172 -16.56 -4.41 -0.08
CA ARG A 172 -17.37 -3.18 -0.09
C ARG A 172 -16.50 -1.94 0.14
N ALA A 173 -15.63 -1.97 1.15
CA ALA A 173 -14.72 -0.87 1.45
C ALA A 173 -13.72 -0.61 0.31
N SER A 174 -13.25 -1.68 -0.35
CA SER A 174 -12.37 -1.57 -1.52
C SER A 174 -13.07 -0.92 -2.70
N ARG A 175 -14.30 -1.32 -3.04
CA ARG A 175 -15.08 -0.68 -4.11
C ARG A 175 -15.38 0.79 -3.82
N ASP A 176 -15.77 1.07 -2.59
CA ASP A 176 -16.02 2.42 -2.10
C ASP A 176 -14.79 3.33 -2.21
N ALA A 177 -13.60 2.82 -1.85
CA ALA A 177 -12.35 3.53 -2.07
C ALA A 177 -12.03 3.74 -3.57
N PHE A 178 -12.26 2.73 -4.41
CA PHE A 178 -12.08 2.83 -5.87
C PHE A 178 -13.01 3.88 -6.50
N ALA A 179 -14.27 3.94 -6.08
CA ALA A 179 -15.22 4.95 -6.54
C ALA A 179 -14.77 6.36 -6.20
N ARG A 180 -14.15 6.57 -5.03
CA ARG A 180 -13.59 7.87 -4.67
C ARG A 180 -12.29 8.20 -5.41
N VAL A 181 -11.36 7.25 -5.56
CA VAL A 181 -10.06 7.52 -6.18
C VAL A 181 -10.14 7.68 -7.70
N ILE A 182 -11.06 6.98 -8.35
CA ILE A 182 -11.30 7.11 -9.79
C ILE A 182 -12.29 8.25 -10.07
N GLY A 183 -13.28 8.44 -9.20
CA GLY A 183 -14.30 9.49 -9.31
C GLY A 183 -15.70 8.94 -9.64
N PRO A 184 -16.70 9.83 -9.68
CA PRO A 184 -18.13 9.49 -9.73
C PRO A 184 -18.57 8.75 -11.00
N GLU A 185 -17.78 8.79 -12.08
CA GLU A 185 -18.04 8.03 -13.30
C GLU A 185 -17.68 6.54 -13.17
N PHE A 186 -17.06 6.15 -12.06
CA PHE A 186 -16.75 4.75 -11.77
C PHE A 186 -18.00 3.95 -11.37
N VAL A 187 -18.49 3.11 -12.29
CA VAL A 187 -19.44 2.04 -11.97
C VAL A 187 -18.66 0.76 -11.70
N PRO A 188 -18.61 0.27 -10.45
CA PRO A 188 -17.87 -0.95 -10.14
C PRO A 188 -18.47 -2.15 -10.89
N PRO A 189 -17.66 -3.03 -11.47
CA PRO A 189 -18.16 -4.25 -12.08
C PRO A 189 -18.89 -5.15 -11.05
N PRO A 190 -19.94 -5.87 -11.46
CA PRO A 190 -20.63 -6.83 -10.59
C PRO A 190 -19.66 -7.95 -10.17
N LEU A 191 -19.88 -8.52 -8.98
CA LEU A 191 -19.15 -9.71 -8.50
C LEU A 191 -19.61 -10.97 -9.22
#